data_AF-A0A968TPN9-F1
#
_entry.id   AF-A0A968TPN9-F1
#
_cell.length_a   1.000
_cell.length_b   1.000
_cell.length_c   1.000
_cell.angle_alpha   90.00
_cell.angle_beta   90.00
_cell.angle_gamma   90.00
#
_symmetry.space_group_name_H-M   'P 1'
#
loop_
_entity.id
_entity.type
_entity.pdbx_description
1 polymer ?
#
loop_
_entity_poly.entity_id
_entity_poly.type
_entity_poly.pdbx_seq_one_letter_code
_entity_poly.pdbx_strand_id
1 'polypeptide(L)'
;MEQKQATLAIATALVTDGSRSLFDPVSVRQLSPAALAYFGDAVYELLIRAAYLLPPQRLQRYHEKVVAQVRAESQSAHLKLLEPHLTSAEADIVRRGRNAASSRSNRRDAETYQRASSLETLVGYLYLCDPQRLMQLLAHLPLDSSVEP
;
A
#
# COMPACT_ATOMS: atom_id res chain seq x y z
N MET A 1 -15.49 -1.27 -13.77
CA MET A 1 -15.52 -2.58 -13.08
C MET A 1 -14.38 -3.49 -13.51
N GLU A 2 -14.09 -3.57 -14.81
CA GLU A 2 -13.04 -4.44 -15.38
C GLU A 2 -11.61 -4.12 -14.87
N GLN A 3 -11.25 -2.84 -14.75
CA GLN A 3 -9.92 -2.44 -14.27
C GLN A 3 -9.69 -2.76 -12.77
N LYS A 4 -10.74 -2.63 -11.93
CA LYS A 4 -10.68 -3.09 -10.53
C LYS A 4 -10.48 -4.60 -10.43
N GLN A 5 -11.10 -5.37 -11.33
CA GLN A 5 -10.94 -6.83 -11.41
C GLN A 5 -9.51 -7.22 -11.80
N ALA A 6 -8.90 -6.49 -12.74
CA ALA A 6 -7.52 -6.74 -13.17
C ALA A 6 -6.50 -6.42 -12.07
N THR A 7 -6.64 -5.30 -11.36
CA THR A 7 -5.76 -4.98 -10.22
C THR A 7 -5.95 -5.99 -9.08
N LEU A 8 -7.18 -6.43 -8.81
CA LEU A 8 -7.48 -7.48 -7.82
C LEU A 8 -6.84 -8.82 -8.21
N ALA A 9 -6.86 -9.21 -9.49
CA ALA A 9 -6.21 -10.42 -9.98
C ALA A 9 -4.67 -10.37 -9.79
N ILE A 10 -4.03 -9.24 -10.11
CA ILE A 10 -2.58 -9.05 -9.91
C ILE A 10 -2.21 -9.12 -8.43
N ALA A 11 -3.04 -8.53 -7.56
CA ALA A 11 -2.81 -8.51 -6.13
C ALA A 11 -2.89 -9.92 -5.51
N THR A 12 -3.78 -10.78 -6.01
CA THR A 12 -4.11 -12.04 -5.35
C THR A 12 -3.19 -13.20 -5.80
N ALA A 13 -2.74 -13.19 -7.06
CA ALA A 13 -2.10 -14.35 -7.70
C ALA A 13 -0.76 -14.81 -7.09
N LEU A 14 -0.04 -13.97 -6.33
CA LEU A 14 1.29 -14.30 -5.81
C LEU A 14 1.30 -14.81 -4.37
N VAL A 15 0.18 -14.71 -3.65
CA VAL A 15 0.11 -14.97 -2.20
C VAL A 15 -1.00 -15.94 -1.80
N THR A 16 -1.79 -16.42 -2.77
CA THR A 16 -2.84 -17.40 -2.53
C THR A 16 -2.60 -18.68 -3.32
N ASP A 17 -2.84 -19.83 -2.69
CA ASP A 17 -3.11 -21.08 -3.40
C ASP A 17 -4.63 -21.26 -3.49
N GLY A 18 -5.17 -21.05 -4.70
CA GLY A 18 -6.62 -20.94 -4.91
C GLY A 18 -7.22 -19.73 -4.17
N SER A 19 -7.93 -19.96 -3.06
CA SER A 19 -8.55 -18.92 -2.22
C SER A 19 -7.92 -18.79 -0.82
N ARG A 20 -6.84 -19.54 -0.53
CA ARG A 20 -6.21 -19.57 0.79
C ARG A 20 -4.89 -18.82 0.77
N SER A 21 -4.66 -17.92 1.72
CA SER A 21 -3.35 -17.29 1.88
C SER A 21 -2.27 -18.33 2.18
N LEU A 22 -1.13 -18.19 1.51
CA LEU A 22 0.08 -18.98 1.75
C LEU A 22 0.78 -18.61 3.08
N PHE A 23 0.38 -17.50 3.70
CA PHE A 23 0.98 -17.00 4.92
C PHE A 23 0.00 -17.07 6.09
N ASP A 24 0.46 -17.61 7.21
CA ASP A 24 -0.29 -17.58 8.46
C ASP A 24 -0.27 -16.16 9.08
N PRO A 25 -1.42 -15.54 9.38
CA PRO A 25 -1.47 -14.19 9.92
C PRO A 25 -0.72 -14.02 11.25
N VAL A 26 -0.64 -15.06 12.09
CA VAL A 26 0.11 -14.99 13.36
C VAL A 26 1.60 -14.90 13.07
N SER A 27 2.13 -15.70 12.16
CA SER A 27 3.52 -15.61 11.70
C SER A 27 3.84 -14.26 11.07
N VAL A 28 2.96 -13.72 10.21
CA VAL A 28 3.18 -12.41 9.57
C VAL A 28 3.21 -11.28 10.60
N ARG A 29 2.38 -11.32 11.65
CA ARG A 29 2.42 -10.32 12.74
C ARG A 29 3.73 -10.30 13.52
N GLN A 30 4.48 -11.41 13.52
CA GLN A 30 5.78 -11.50 14.20
C GLN A 30 6.91 -10.87 13.38
N LEU A 31 6.71 -10.63 12.07
CA LEU A 31 7.67 -9.91 11.25
C LEU A 31 7.88 -8.50 11.79
N SER A 32 9.12 -8.01 11.65
CA SER A 32 9.44 -6.65 12.07
C SER A 32 8.65 -5.65 11.22
N PRO A 33 8.20 -4.52 11.79
CA PRO A 33 7.51 -3.50 10.99
C PRO A 33 8.36 -2.98 9.83
N ALA A 34 9.69 -2.93 9.99
CA ALA A 34 10.60 -2.53 8.92
C ALA A 34 10.63 -3.55 7.75
N ALA A 35 10.56 -4.86 8.03
CA ALA A 35 10.48 -5.87 6.99
C ALA A 35 9.13 -5.81 6.25
N LEU A 36 8.04 -5.60 6.99
CA LEU A 36 6.71 -5.40 6.40
C LEU A 36 6.65 -4.14 5.54
N ALA A 37 7.24 -3.03 6.00
CA ALA A 37 7.33 -1.80 5.21
C ALA A 37 8.17 -2.00 3.94
N TYR A 38 9.34 -2.63 4.05
CA TYR A 38 10.18 -2.95 2.90
C TYR A 38 9.44 -3.75 1.82
N PHE A 39 8.70 -4.79 2.22
CA PHE A 39 7.90 -5.58 1.30
C PHE A 39 6.67 -4.81 0.79
N GLY A 40 6.00 -4.09 1.68
CA GLY A 40 4.80 -3.31 1.37
C GLY A 40 5.04 -2.13 0.43
N ASP A 41 6.23 -1.52 0.45
CA ASP A 41 6.67 -0.52 -0.53
C ASP A 41 6.64 -1.10 -1.95
N ALA A 42 7.25 -2.28 -2.15
CA ALA A 42 7.24 -2.96 -3.45
C ALA A 42 5.82 -3.35 -3.91
N VAL A 43 4.97 -3.81 -2.99
CA VAL A 43 3.56 -4.13 -3.28
C VAL A 43 2.79 -2.86 -3.66
N TYR A 44 2.95 -1.78 -2.90
CA TYR A 44 2.25 -0.53 -3.14
C TYR A 44 2.65 0.07 -4.51
N GLU A 45 3.94 0.12 -4.83
CA GLU A 45 4.46 0.53 -6.13
C GLU A 45 3.81 -0.28 -7.27
N LEU A 46 3.75 -1.60 -7.14
CA LEU A 46 3.13 -2.48 -8.14
C LEU A 46 1.64 -2.17 -8.35
N LEU A 47 0.89 -2.00 -7.26
CA LEU A 47 -0.55 -1.72 -7.32
C LEU A 47 -0.84 -0.35 -7.95
N ILE A 48 -0.04 0.67 -7.63
CA ILE A 48 -0.13 1.99 -8.25
C ILE A 48 0.23 1.91 -9.75
N ARG A 49 1.30 1.21 -10.13
CA ARG A 49 1.64 1.00 -11.54
C ARG A 49 0.51 0.30 -12.29
N ALA A 50 -0.11 -0.71 -11.69
CA ALA A 50 -1.24 -1.41 -12.28
C ALA A 50 -2.46 -0.50 -12.46
N ALA A 51 -2.73 0.40 -11.51
CA ALA A 51 -3.85 1.35 -11.60
C ALA A 51 -3.73 2.29 -12.81
N TYR A 52 -2.51 2.70 -13.17
CA TYR A 52 -2.24 3.60 -14.30
C TYR A 52 -1.80 2.90 -15.59
N LEU A 53 -1.76 1.57 -15.63
CA LEU A 53 -1.24 0.82 -16.77
C LEU A 53 -2.13 0.97 -18.02
N LEU A 54 -3.43 1.15 -17.83
CA LEU A 54 -4.40 1.27 -18.91
C LEU A 54 -5.14 2.61 -18.86
N PRO A 55 -5.43 3.23 -20.03
CA PRO A 55 -5.02 2.77 -21.37
C PRO A 55 -3.52 3.00 -21.66
N PRO A 56 -2.97 2.40 -22.74
CA PRO A 56 -1.58 2.61 -23.12
C PRO A 56 -1.20 4.09 -23.31
N GLN A 57 -0.10 4.52 -22.69
CA GLN A 57 0.42 5.88 -22.76
C GLN A 57 1.96 5.88 -22.89
N ARG A 58 2.57 7.05 -23.10
CA ARG A 58 4.04 7.20 -23.18
C ARG A 58 4.69 6.87 -21.83
N LEU A 59 5.89 6.28 -21.85
CA LEU A 59 6.62 5.85 -20.63
C LEU A 59 6.74 6.97 -19.59
N GLN A 60 7.06 8.18 -20.04
CA GLN A 60 7.16 9.35 -19.17
C GLN A 60 5.86 9.66 -18.42
N ARG A 61 4.69 9.48 -19.04
CA ARG A 61 3.39 9.71 -18.40
C ARG A 61 3.09 8.67 -17.32
N TYR A 62 3.47 7.40 -17.52
CA TYR A 62 3.38 6.41 -16.43
C TYR A 62 4.24 6.83 -15.25
N HIS A 63 5.50 7.20 -15.51
CA HIS A 63 6.44 7.60 -14.46
C HIS A 63 5.92 8.81 -13.67
N GLU A 64 5.47 9.87 -14.35
CA GLU A 64 4.89 11.07 -13.72
C GLU A 64 3.71 10.72 -12.82
N LYS A 65 2.74 9.93 -13.33
CA LYS A 65 1.56 9.51 -12.58
C LYS A 65 1.92 8.65 -11.36
N VAL A 66 2.83 7.69 -11.51
CA VAL A 66 3.25 6.79 -10.44
C VAL A 66 4.03 7.54 -9.36
N VAL A 67 5.07 8.30 -9.72
CA VAL A 67 5.89 9.08 -8.76
C VAL A 67 5.03 10.03 -7.93
N ALA A 68 4.02 10.64 -8.55
CA ALA A 68 3.09 11.51 -7.85
C ALA A 68 2.30 10.80 -6.72
N GLN A 69 2.11 9.48 -6.79
CA GLN A 69 1.39 8.71 -5.77
C GLN A 69 2.29 7.98 -4.76
N VAL A 70 3.53 7.64 -5.15
CA VAL A 70 4.42 6.78 -4.34
C VAL A 70 5.42 7.55 -3.49
N ARG A 71 5.57 8.86 -3.69
CA ARG A 71 6.34 9.72 -2.79
C ARG A 71 5.74 9.78 -1.38
N ALA A 72 6.58 10.04 -0.38
CA ALA A 72 6.23 9.99 1.04
C ALA A 72 5.07 10.93 1.41
N GLU A 73 4.99 12.12 0.81
CA GLU A 73 3.92 13.09 1.04
C GLU A 73 2.56 12.54 0.63
N SER A 74 2.50 11.90 -0.55
CA SER A 74 1.28 11.32 -1.08
C SER A 74 0.87 10.08 -0.28
N GLN A 75 1.83 9.22 0.09
CA GLN A 75 1.56 8.08 0.97
C GLN A 75 1.05 8.52 2.35
N SER A 76 1.61 9.59 2.92
CA SER A 76 1.12 10.19 4.17
C SER A 76 -0.33 10.68 4.04
N ALA A 77 -0.66 11.34 2.92
CA ALA A 77 -2.02 11.78 2.63
C ALA A 77 -2.99 10.60 2.42
N HIS A 78 -2.56 9.56 1.72
CA HIS A 78 -3.35 8.34 1.53
C HIS A 78 -3.65 7.65 2.85
N LEU A 79 -2.66 7.50 3.74
CA LEU A 79 -2.91 6.94 5.07
C LEU A 79 -3.98 7.73 5.82
N LYS A 80 -3.95 9.06 5.75
CA LYS A 80 -4.96 9.92 6.37
C LYS A 80 -6.37 9.67 5.81
N LEU A 81 -6.49 9.40 4.51
CA LEU A 81 -7.77 9.04 3.88
C LEU A 81 -8.26 7.65 4.29
N LEU A 82 -7.34 6.72 4.53
CA LEU A 82 -7.66 5.33 4.91
C LEU A 82 -7.97 5.17 6.40
N GLU A 83 -7.41 6.02 7.28
CA GLU A 83 -7.57 5.96 8.75
C GLU A 83 -9.01 5.73 9.23
N PRO A 84 -10.06 6.42 8.70
CA PRO A 84 -11.44 6.19 9.10
C PRO A 84 -12.02 4.81 8.74
N HIS A 85 -11.40 4.11 7.80
CA HIS A 85 -11.85 2.82 7.29
C HIS A 85 -11.13 1.63 7.93
N LEU A 86 -10.13 1.88 8.79
CA LEU A 86 -9.35 0.85 9.45
C LEU A 86 -10.11 0.21 10.61
N THR A 87 -9.97 -1.09 10.73
CA THR A 87 -10.29 -1.82 11.96
C THR A 87 -9.28 -1.50 13.06
N SER A 88 -9.62 -1.81 14.31
CA SER A 88 -8.69 -1.67 15.44
C SER A 88 -7.39 -2.45 15.25
N ALA A 89 -7.49 -3.65 14.67
CA ALA A 89 -6.34 -4.50 14.36
C ALA A 89 -5.42 -3.87 13.29
N GLU A 90 -6.00 -3.27 12.24
CA GLU A 90 -5.24 -2.60 11.18
C GLU A 90 -4.58 -1.30 11.69
N ALA A 91 -5.31 -0.54 12.51
CA ALA A 91 -4.77 0.65 13.17
C ALA A 91 -3.57 0.32 14.08
N ASP A 92 -3.56 -0.85 14.71
CA ASP A 92 -2.42 -1.33 15.48
C ASP A 92 -1.17 -1.59 14.61
N ILE A 93 -1.35 -2.17 13.43
CA ILE A 93 -0.26 -2.37 12.45
C ILE A 93 0.32 -1.02 11.99
N VAL A 94 -0.53 -0.05 11.69
CA VAL A 94 -0.13 1.33 11.35
C VAL A 94 0.69 1.94 12.50
N ARG A 95 0.21 1.83 13.74
CA ARG A 95 0.91 2.33 14.93
C ARG A 95 2.28 1.68 15.11
N ARG A 96 2.40 0.37 14.90
CA ARG A 96 3.67 -0.36 14.95
C ARG A 96 4.65 0.16 13.89
N GLY A 97 4.19 0.38 12.67
CA GLY A 97 4.98 0.97 11.58
C GLY A 97 5.54 2.34 11.97
N ARG A 98 4.68 3.23 12.47
CA ARG A 98 5.06 4.58 12.92
C ARG A 98 6.15 4.56 13.99
N ASN A 99 5.98 3.71 15.00
CA ASN A 99 6.93 3.62 16.11
C ASN A 99 8.31 3.11 15.65
N ALA A 100 8.36 2.15 14.72
CA ALA A 100 9.60 1.63 14.16
C ALA A 100 10.30 2.59 13.17
N ALA A 101 9.54 3.48 12.52
CA ALA A 101 10.10 4.55 11.70
C ALA A 101 10.64 5.71 12.55
N SER A 102 10.00 5.97 13.69
CA SER A 102 10.40 7.04 14.63
C SER A 102 11.81 6.85 15.18
N SER A 103 12.21 5.61 15.47
CA SER A 103 13.56 5.31 15.97
C SER A 103 14.69 5.54 14.96
N ARG A 104 14.37 5.77 13.68
CA ARG A 104 15.36 5.86 12.59
C ARG A 104 15.53 7.27 11.99
N SER A 105 14.68 8.24 12.34
CA SER A 105 14.61 9.54 11.64
C SER A 105 15.13 10.71 12.47
N ASN A 106 16.22 11.34 12.01
CA ASN A 106 16.71 12.66 12.48
C ASN A 106 16.37 13.80 11.48
N ARG A 107 15.29 13.66 10.69
CA ARG A 107 14.99 14.57 9.56
C ARG A 107 13.91 15.60 9.91
N ARG A 108 13.93 16.74 9.20
CA ARG A 108 12.94 17.83 9.32
C ARG A 108 11.50 17.39 9.00
N ASP A 109 11.32 16.35 8.17
CA ASP A 109 10.01 15.82 7.76
C ASP A 109 9.70 14.44 8.37
N ALA A 110 10.20 14.18 9.59
CA ALA A 110 10.11 12.87 10.22
C ALA A 110 8.67 12.31 10.25
N GLU A 111 7.67 13.14 10.47
CA GLU A 111 6.26 12.71 10.51
C GLU A 111 5.78 12.16 9.17
N THR A 112 6.07 12.84 8.05
CA THR A 112 5.68 12.41 6.70
C THR A 112 6.28 11.04 6.38
N TYR A 113 7.58 10.87 6.63
CA TYR A 113 8.26 9.59 6.42
C TYR A 113 7.74 8.49 7.34
N GLN A 114 7.41 8.81 8.60
CA GLN A 114 6.82 7.85 9.53
C GLN A 114 5.43 7.40 9.07
N ARG A 115 4.60 8.32 8.57
CA ARG A 115 3.27 8.00 8.02
C ARG A 115 3.37 7.18 6.75
N ALA A 116 4.26 7.54 5.82
CA ALA A 116 4.52 6.73 4.63
C ALA A 116 4.94 5.30 5.01
N SER A 117 5.93 5.15 5.90
CA SER A 117 6.37 3.84 6.36
C SER A 117 5.28 3.04 7.10
N SER A 118 4.33 3.73 7.74
CA SER A 118 3.17 3.09 8.36
C SER A 118 2.18 2.55 7.32
N LEU A 119 1.96 3.29 6.22
CA LEU A 119 1.17 2.81 5.10
C LEU A 119 1.81 1.57 4.47
N GLU A 120 3.11 1.63 4.17
CA GLU A 120 3.89 0.50 3.64
C GLU A 120 3.76 -0.72 4.55
N THR A 121 3.90 -0.54 5.88
CA THR A 121 3.73 -1.63 6.85
C THR A 121 2.33 -2.26 6.77
N LEU A 122 1.28 -1.44 6.68
CA LEU A 122 -0.10 -1.91 6.55
C LEU A 122 -0.32 -2.67 5.24
N VAL A 123 0.18 -2.12 4.13
CA VAL A 123 0.08 -2.73 2.80
C VAL A 123 0.75 -4.10 2.80
N GLY A 124 1.98 -4.20 3.31
CA GLY A 124 2.70 -5.48 3.38
C GLY A 124 1.97 -6.51 4.24
N TYR A 125 1.45 -6.10 5.40
CA TYR A 125 0.67 -6.98 6.27
C TYR A 125 -0.60 -7.50 5.59
N LEU A 126 -1.41 -6.60 5.04
CA LEU A 126 -2.68 -6.98 4.41
C LEU A 126 -2.46 -7.78 3.13
N TYR A 127 -1.44 -7.46 2.34
CA TYR A 127 -1.14 -8.26 1.15
C TYR A 127 -0.84 -9.72 1.50
N LEU A 128 -0.13 -9.98 2.59
CA LEU A 128 0.20 -11.35 3.00
C LEU A 128 -0.98 -12.06 3.68
N CYS A 129 -1.82 -11.34 4.43
CA CYS A 129 -2.86 -11.96 5.25
C CYS A 129 -4.25 -11.94 4.59
N ASP A 130 -4.59 -10.86 3.90
CA ASP A 130 -5.91 -10.58 3.33
C ASP A 130 -5.80 -9.59 2.14
N PRO A 131 -5.38 -10.07 0.96
CA PRO A 131 -5.26 -9.25 -0.24
C PRO A 131 -6.59 -8.60 -0.65
N GLN A 132 -7.71 -9.25 -0.37
CA GLN A 132 -9.03 -8.72 -0.69
C GLN A 132 -9.33 -7.49 0.16
N ARG A 133 -9.04 -7.53 1.46
CA ARG A 133 -9.17 -6.38 2.35
C ARG A 133 -8.23 -5.23 1.96
N LEU A 134 -7.00 -5.53 1.53
CA LEU A 134 -6.10 -4.51 0.97
C LEU A 134 -6.75 -3.78 -0.20
N MET A 135 -7.32 -4.52 -1.16
CA MET A 135 -7.97 -3.93 -2.32
C MET A 135 -9.22 -3.13 -1.97
N GLN A 136 -9.99 -3.56 -0.96
CA GLN A 136 -11.11 -2.77 -0.43
C GLN A 136 -10.65 -1.43 0.12
N LEU A 137 -9.56 -1.40 0.90
CA LEU A 137 -9.01 -0.15 1.42
C LEU A 137 -8.51 0.75 0.30
N LEU A 138 -7.71 0.23 -0.63
CA LEU A 138 -7.15 1.04 -1.73
C LEU A 138 -8.25 1.60 -2.66
N ALA A 139 -9.43 0.99 -2.71
CA ALA A 139 -10.56 1.52 -3.47
C ALA A 139 -11.11 2.85 -2.93
N HIS A 140 -10.74 3.26 -1.72
CA HIS A 140 -11.06 4.58 -1.16
C HIS A 140 -10.09 5.69 -1.61
N LEU A 141 -8.97 5.33 -2.25
CA LEU A 141 -8.00 6.31 -2.73
C LEU A 141 -8.45 6.90 -4.08
N PRO A 142 -8.20 8.21 -4.32
CA PRO A 142 -8.54 8.88 -5.57
C PRO A 142 -7.51 8.56 -6.68
N LEU A 143 -7.38 7.28 -7.02
CA LEU A 143 -6.49 6.79 -8.07
C LEU A 143 -7.21 6.81 -9.42
N ASP A 144 -7.55 8.01 -9.91
CA ASP A 144 -8.21 8.16 -11.21
C ASP A 144 -7.17 8.23 -12.35
N SER A 145 -7.28 7.30 -13.31
CA SER A 145 -6.54 7.32 -14.57
C SER A 145 -7.09 8.35 -15.56
N SER A 146 -8.29 8.89 -15.28
CA SER A 146 -9.12 9.75 -16.13
C SER A 146 -8.94 11.25 -15.93
N VAL A 147 -8.16 11.70 -14.95
CA VAL A 147 -7.81 13.12 -14.83
C VAL A 147 -6.60 13.39 -15.73
N GLU A 148 -6.87 13.86 -16.95
CA GLU A 148 -5.87 14.59 -17.71
C GLU A 148 -5.64 15.97 -17.04
N PRO A 149 -4.40 16.45 -16.95
CA PRO A 149 -4.11 17.80 -16.46
C PRO A 149 -4.67 18.89 -17.39
#